data_AF-A0A3N8BJ94-F1
#
_entry.id   AF-A0A3N8BJ94-F1
#
_cell.length_a   1.000
_cell.length_b   1.000
_cell.length_c   1.000
_cell.angle_alpha   90.00
_cell.angle_beta   90.00
_cell.angle_gamma   90.00
#
_symmetry.space_group_name_H-M   'P 1'
#
loop_
_entity.id
_entity.type
_entity.pdbx_description
1 polymer ?
#
loop_
_entity_poly.entity_id
_entity_poly.type
_entity_poly.pdbx_seq_one_letter_code
_entity_poly.pdbx_strand_id
1 'polypeptide(L)'
;MPLTDKAVKNAKAGDKPVKLFDGGGMFLLVTPAGQRYWRLKYRVNGKEKLLALGVYPDVSLAVARKKRDEAREKLAAGIDPNEAKREVKRTARIAAASSFEAVAREWFDNQRAGWTETYAEKVIHSLEIDAFPKIGSRPIASIEAPEMLEIIRAIEARGVRETAKRLLQRSRAVFQYAIMTGRCTRNPSADIDAETILKKGPGVQHMARVKPLEIPQLMRDIAAYPGEPVTRLALELMALTFVRTKEMIRAQWAEFDETAAEWRIPPDRMKMRDPHIVPLSGQSLAVLMQLRQINGDRPHVFYSVHGRAPISNNTMLFALYRMGYKSRMTGHGFRGLAATVLRELGYSRDVVDRQLAHAERNQVTAAYVHAEYLPERRRMMQHWADHLDKLKQVSNSQPLSHHRSG
;
A
#
# COMPACT_ATOMS: atom_id res chain seq x y z
N MET A 1 59.46 31.08 -6.71
CA MET A 1 58.62 32.23 -6.34
C MET A 1 57.17 31.76 -6.32
N PRO A 2 56.37 32.06 -5.27
CA PRO A 2 54.95 31.69 -5.23
C PRO A 2 54.17 32.38 -6.35
N LEU A 3 53.08 31.78 -6.81
CA LEU A 3 52.24 32.36 -7.86
C LEU A 3 51.43 33.53 -7.31
N THR A 4 51.12 34.45 -8.20
CA THR A 4 50.15 35.54 -7.98
C THR A 4 48.90 35.27 -8.80
N ASP A 5 47.75 35.81 -8.40
CA ASP A 5 46.51 35.67 -9.18
C ASP A 5 46.67 36.18 -10.62
N LYS A 6 47.47 37.23 -10.81
CA LYS A 6 47.83 37.76 -12.13
C LYS A 6 48.62 36.74 -12.95
N ALA A 7 49.59 36.06 -12.36
CA ALA A 7 50.37 35.01 -13.02
C ALA A 7 49.50 33.79 -13.40
N VAL A 8 48.55 33.42 -12.53
CA VAL A 8 47.60 32.32 -12.78
C VAL A 8 46.64 32.67 -13.92
N LYS A 9 46.06 33.87 -13.90
CA LYS A 9 45.12 34.35 -14.93
C LYS A 9 45.79 34.43 -16.30
N ASN A 10 47.04 34.88 -16.34
CA ASN A 10 47.82 35.09 -17.56
C ASN A 10 48.58 33.84 -18.03
N ALA A 11 48.44 32.71 -17.33
CA ALA A 11 49.12 31.47 -17.69
C ALA A 11 48.65 30.97 -19.07
N LYS A 12 49.58 30.87 -20.03
CA LYS A 12 49.31 30.44 -21.40
C LYS A 12 49.54 28.94 -21.56
N ALA A 13 48.74 28.31 -22.41
CA ALA A 13 49.00 26.97 -22.90
C ALA A 13 50.23 26.99 -23.82
N GLY A 14 50.98 25.90 -23.82
CA GLY A 14 52.01 25.63 -24.81
C GLY A 14 51.78 24.25 -25.43
N ASP A 15 52.67 23.84 -26.34
CA ASP A 15 52.57 22.56 -27.06
C ASP A 15 52.61 21.33 -26.14
N LYS A 16 53.16 21.50 -24.93
CA LYS A 16 53.22 20.48 -23.87
C LYS A 16 52.65 21.05 -22.56
N PRO A 17 52.16 20.19 -21.64
CA PRO A 17 51.66 20.65 -20.36
C PRO A 17 52.68 21.47 -19.56
N VAL A 18 52.32 22.68 -19.17
CA VAL A 18 53.18 23.61 -18.44
C VAL A 18 52.87 23.54 -16.95
N LYS A 19 53.91 23.46 -16.11
CA LYS A 19 53.78 23.47 -14.65
C LYS A 19 54.28 24.80 -14.09
N LEU A 20 53.40 25.53 -13.41
CA LEU A 20 53.73 26.77 -12.70
C LEU A 20 53.70 26.48 -11.20
N PHE A 21 54.85 26.50 -10.53
CA PHE A 21 54.96 26.09 -9.13
C PHE A 21 54.58 27.22 -8.16
N ASP A 22 53.78 26.90 -7.14
CA ASP A 22 53.36 27.83 -6.08
C ASP A 22 54.11 27.59 -4.75
N GLY A 23 54.79 26.45 -4.60
CA GLY A 23 55.51 26.06 -3.39
C GLY A 23 54.78 25.00 -2.56
N GLY A 24 55.51 24.37 -1.63
CA GLY A 24 54.99 23.26 -0.83
C GLY A 24 54.54 22.04 -1.67
N GLY A 25 55.15 21.84 -2.84
CA GLY A 25 54.76 20.81 -3.81
C GLY A 25 53.54 21.16 -4.66
N MET A 26 52.84 22.27 -4.41
CA MET A 26 51.70 22.70 -5.21
C MET A 26 52.14 23.40 -6.50
N PHE A 27 51.42 23.16 -7.59
CA PHE A 27 51.59 23.82 -8.87
C PHE A 27 50.28 23.89 -9.65
N LEU A 28 50.19 24.86 -10.57
CA LEU A 28 49.18 24.93 -11.60
C LEU A 28 49.67 24.15 -12.83
N LEU A 29 48.89 23.17 -13.27
CA LEU A 29 49.12 22.46 -14.52
C LEU A 29 48.22 23.07 -15.60
N VAL A 30 48.84 23.69 -16.61
CA VAL A 30 48.15 24.20 -17.80
C VAL A 30 48.29 23.18 -18.91
N THR A 31 47.19 22.64 -19.41
CA THR A 31 47.19 21.68 -20.53
C THR A 31 47.35 22.40 -21.86
N PRO A 32 47.78 21.71 -22.94
CA PRO A 32 47.77 22.29 -24.29
C PRO A 32 46.39 22.78 -24.74
N ALA A 33 45.33 22.15 -24.27
CA ALA A 33 43.93 22.57 -24.48
C ALA A 33 43.49 23.75 -23.60
N GLY A 34 44.40 24.35 -22.82
CA GLY A 34 44.13 25.53 -22.00
C GLY A 34 43.46 25.29 -20.65
N GLN A 35 43.16 24.04 -20.27
CA GLN A 35 42.60 23.75 -18.94
C GLN A 35 43.66 23.92 -17.86
N ARG A 36 43.25 24.43 -16.69
CA ARG A 36 44.16 24.79 -15.60
C ARG A 36 43.78 24.02 -14.34
N TYR A 37 44.65 23.10 -13.92
CA TYR A 37 44.42 22.22 -12.77
C TYR A 37 45.36 22.56 -11.62
N TRP A 38 44.81 22.69 -10.42
CA TRP A 38 45.60 22.75 -9.20
C TRP A 38 46.02 21.35 -8.79
N ARG A 39 47.34 21.13 -8.68
CA ARG A 39 47.94 19.85 -8.33
C ARG A 39 48.91 20.00 -7.18
N LEU A 40 48.98 18.98 -6.32
CA LEU A 40 50.00 18.84 -5.29
C LEU A 40 50.84 17.60 -5.59
N LYS A 41 52.14 17.80 -5.75
CA LYS A 41 53.15 16.75 -5.85
C LYS A 41 53.65 16.42 -4.44
N TYR A 42 53.59 15.16 -4.05
CA TYR A 42 54.01 14.69 -2.73
C TYR A 42 54.63 13.29 -2.80
N ARG A 43 55.23 12.81 -1.70
CA ARG A 43 55.77 11.45 -1.59
C ARG A 43 55.20 10.74 -0.37
N VAL A 44 54.90 9.46 -0.53
CA VAL A 44 54.54 8.52 0.55
C VAL A 44 55.26 7.20 0.25
N ASN A 45 55.90 6.60 1.24
CA ASN A 45 56.65 5.34 1.11
C ASN A 45 57.65 5.33 -0.07
N GLY A 46 58.40 6.42 -0.23
CA GLY A 46 59.39 6.60 -1.31
C GLY A 46 58.80 6.81 -2.71
N LYS A 47 57.47 6.68 -2.90
CA LYS A 47 56.81 6.85 -4.20
C LYS A 47 56.22 8.25 -4.35
N GLU A 48 56.48 8.84 -5.51
CA GLU A 48 55.92 10.13 -5.89
C GLU A 48 54.46 9.98 -6.33
N LYS A 49 53.58 10.82 -5.77
CA LYS A 49 52.14 10.83 -6.06
C LYS A 49 51.66 12.26 -6.36
N LEU A 50 50.53 12.35 -7.05
CA LEU A 50 49.90 13.61 -7.47
C LEU A 50 48.47 13.70 -6.94
N LEU A 51 48.15 14.75 -6.18
CA LEU A 51 46.81 15.03 -5.66
C LEU A 51 46.16 16.16 -6.48
N ALA A 52 44.88 16.01 -6.81
CA ALA A 52 44.07 17.06 -7.44
C ALA A 52 43.41 17.95 -6.37
N LEU A 53 43.66 19.26 -6.43
CA LEU A 53 43.10 20.25 -5.49
C LEU A 53 41.91 21.01 -6.09
N GLY A 54 41.77 21.04 -7.42
CA GLY A 54 40.67 21.73 -8.10
C GLY A 54 41.00 22.11 -9.53
N VAL A 55 40.04 22.75 -10.20
CA VAL A 55 40.18 23.32 -11.53
C VAL A 55 39.99 24.83 -11.41
N TYR A 56 40.84 25.62 -12.05
CA TYR A 56 40.66 27.07 -12.15
C TYR A 56 39.73 27.38 -13.34
N PRO A 57 38.78 28.34 -13.23
CA PRO A 57 38.62 29.32 -12.14
C PRO A 57 37.77 28.89 -10.94
N ASP A 58 37.04 27.77 -11.01
CA ASP A 58 36.12 27.31 -9.94
C ASP A 58 36.80 27.18 -8.57
N VAL A 59 38.09 26.87 -8.56
CA VAL A 59 38.95 26.87 -7.39
C VAL A 59 40.00 27.97 -7.57
N SER A 60 39.89 29.02 -6.77
CA SER A 60 40.86 30.13 -6.73
C SER A 60 42.21 29.68 -6.16
N LEU A 61 43.26 30.48 -6.37
CA LEU A 61 44.59 30.23 -5.81
C LEU A 61 44.54 30.11 -4.27
N ALA A 62 43.76 30.97 -3.60
CA ALA A 62 43.59 30.93 -2.15
C ALA A 62 42.95 29.61 -1.68
N VAL A 63 41.88 29.15 -2.33
CA VAL A 63 41.23 27.87 -1.99
C VAL A 63 42.15 26.69 -2.29
N ALA A 64 42.93 26.75 -3.38
CA ALA A 64 43.94 25.73 -3.69
C ALA A 64 45.03 25.65 -2.61
N ARG A 65 45.52 26.79 -2.10
CA ARG A 65 46.48 26.85 -0.98
C ARG A 65 45.90 26.24 0.30
N LYS A 66 44.65 26.57 0.65
CA LYS A 66 43.97 25.96 1.81
C LYS A 66 43.91 24.42 1.69
N LYS A 67 43.49 23.90 0.53
CA LYS A 67 43.45 22.45 0.27
C LYS A 67 44.84 21.80 0.26
N ARG A 68 45.88 22.53 -0.17
CA ARG A 68 47.28 22.08 -0.06
C ARG A 68 47.66 21.91 1.41
N ASP A 69 47.35 22.88 2.25
CA ASP A 69 47.74 22.86 3.66
C ASP A 69 47.01 21.73 4.42
N GLU A 70 45.70 21.56 4.18
CA GLU A 70 44.92 20.40 4.69
C GLU A 70 45.51 19.05 4.22
N ALA A 71 45.97 18.95 2.98
CA ALA A 71 46.59 17.74 2.46
C ALA A 71 47.97 17.49 3.09
N ARG A 72 48.73 18.55 3.39
CA ARG A 72 50.03 18.45 4.05
C ARG A 72 49.91 18.08 5.52
N GLU A 73 48.87 18.54 6.21
CA GLU A 73 48.56 18.08 7.57
C GLU A 73 48.28 16.57 7.61
N LYS A 74 47.47 16.07 6.67
CA LYS A 74 47.22 14.62 6.53
C LYS A 74 48.50 13.83 6.27
N LEU A 75 49.37 14.35 5.41
CA LEU A 75 50.67 13.73 5.14
C LEU A 75 51.59 13.72 6.37
N ALA A 76 51.57 14.80 7.17
CA ALA A 76 52.32 14.87 8.43
C ALA A 76 51.81 13.84 9.47
N ALA A 77 50.51 13.54 9.44
CA ALA A 77 49.90 12.49 10.24
C ALA A 77 50.08 11.06 9.65
N GLY A 78 50.88 10.90 8.59
CA GLY A 78 51.13 9.60 7.94
C GLY A 78 49.99 9.08 7.05
N ILE A 79 48.98 9.91 6.77
CA ILE A 79 47.81 9.52 5.97
C ILE A 79 48.01 9.98 4.52
N ASP A 80 47.92 9.05 3.56
CA ASP A 80 47.95 9.41 2.13
C ASP A 80 46.62 10.08 1.70
N PRO A 81 46.63 11.36 1.28
CA PRO A 81 45.41 12.09 0.93
C PRO A 81 44.64 11.50 -0.26
N ASN A 82 45.31 10.84 -1.22
CA ASN A 82 44.63 10.19 -2.35
C ASN A 82 43.93 8.90 -1.90
N GLU A 83 44.53 8.14 -0.98
CA GLU A 83 43.90 6.94 -0.43
C GLU A 83 42.72 7.31 0.46
N ALA A 84 42.86 8.32 1.33
CA ALA A 84 41.73 8.84 2.10
C ALA A 84 40.57 9.31 1.20
N LYS A 85 40.86 10.03 0.10
CA LYS A 85 39.84 10.46 -0.86
C LYS A 85 39.21 9.28 -1.62
N ARG A 86 39.99 8.25 -1.96
CA ARG A 86 39.49 7.01 -2.59
C ARG A 86 38.62 6.21 -1.64
N GLU A 87 38.99 6.11 -0.37
CA GLU A 87 38.24 5.38 0.64
C GLU A 87 36.90 6.06 0.94
N VAL A 88 36.85 7.40 1.03
CA VAL A 88 35.59 8.16 1.12
C VAL A 88 34.68 7.90 -0.10
N LYS A 89 35.25 7.84 -1.32
CA LYS A 89 34.47 7.55 -2.53
C LYS A 89 33.99 6.09 -2.59
N ARG A 90 34.80 5.15 -2.08
CA ARG A 90 34.48 3.72 -2.01
C ARG A 90 33.41 3.43 -0.96
N THR A 91 33.55 3.99 0.23
CA THR A 91 32.52 3.92 1.29
C THR A 91 31.22 4.57 0.82
N ALA A 92 31.25 5.73 0.15
CA ALA A 92 30.05 6.32 -0.43
C ALA A 92 29.39 5.42 -1.49
N ARG A 93 30.17 4.70 -2.30
CA ARG A 93 29.64 3.76 -3.32
C ARG A 93 29.04 2.50 -2.70
N ILE A 94 29.67 1.95 -1.66
CA ILE A 94 29.15 0.80 -0.90
C ILE A 94 27.89 1.21 -0.13
N ALA A 95 27.90 2.41 0.47
CA ALA A 95 26.76 2.96 1.18
C ALA A 95 25.57 3.26 0.25
N ALA A 96 25.82 3.66 -1.00
CA ALA A 96 24.78 3.82 -2.02
C ALA A 96 24.16 2.47 -2.45
N ALA A 97 24.94 1.38 -2.47
CA ALA A 97 24.41 0.02 -2.66
C ALA A 97 23.61 -0.48 -1.44
N SER A 98 23.75 0.18 -0.28
CA SER A 98 23.03 -0.08 0.96
C SER A 98 22.12 1.10 1.35
N SER A 99 21.58 1.84 0.38
CA SER A 99 20.60 2.89 0.67
C SER A 99 19.27 2.28 1.15
N PHE A 100 18.46 3.05 1.87
CA PHE A 100 17.15 2.56 2.33
C PHE A 100 16.27 2.09 1.17
N GLU A 101 16.24 2.83 0.06
CA GLU A 101 15.46 2.44 -1.12
C GLU A 101 15.99 1.16 -1.76
N ALA A 102 17.31 1.02 -1.93
CA ALA A 102 17.90 -0.17 -2.52
C ALA A 102 17.54 -1.42 -1.70
N VAL A 103 17.69 -1.35 -0.38
CA VAL A 103 17.35 -2.45 0.53
C VAL A 103 15.84 -2.70 0.58
N ALA A 104 15.02 -1.65 0.52
CA ALA A 104 13.57 -1.79 0.50
C ALA A 104 13.06 -2.49 -0.76
N ARG A 105 13.65 -2.19 -1.92
CA ARG A 105 13.30 -2.85 -3.20
C ARG A 105 13.76 -4.31 -3.20
N GLU A 106 14.96 -4.60 -2.72
CA GLU A 106 15.45 -5.99 -2.55
C GLU A 106 14.57 -6.80 -1.58
N TRP A 107 14.19 -6.20 -0.45
CA TRP A 107 13.22 -6.80 0.48
C TRP A 107 11.87 -7.06 -0.20
N PHE A 108 11.36 -6.07 -0.95
CA PHE A 108 10.10 -6.18 -1.65
C PHE A 108 10.10 -7.33 -2.67
N ASP A 109 11.14 -7.45 -3.48
CA ASP A 109 11.26 -8.52 -4.49
C ASP A 109 11.27 -9.91 -3.83
N ASN A 110 11.92 -10.04 -2.67
CA ASN A 110 11.93 -11.30 -1.91
C ASN A 110 10.56 -11.67 -1.32
N GLN A 111 9.70 -10.70 -1.00
CA GLN A 111 8.39 -10.93 -0.38
C GLN A 111 7.24 -10.99 -1.38
N ARG A 112 7.39 -10.33 -2.54
CA ARG A 112 6.37 -10.14 -3.57
C ARG A 112 5.63 -11.42 -3.95
N ALA A 113 6.34 -12.54 -4.11
CA ALA A 113 5.75 -13.81 -4.53
C ALA A 113 4.71 -14.36 -3.53
N GLY A 114 4.80 -13.98 -2.25
CA GLY A 114 3.82 -14.35 -1.23
C GLY A 114 2.57 -13.47 -1.20
N TRP A 115 2.51 -12.42 -2.02
CA TRP A 115 1.45 -11.43 -2.01
C TRP A 115 0.61 -11.47 -3.29
N THR A 116 -0.61 -10.94 -3.21
CA THR A 116 -1.36 -10.62 -4.43
C THR A 116 -0.76 -9.40 -5.09
N GLU A 117 -0.82 -9.31 -6.42
CA GLU A 117 -0.26 -8.18 -7.19
C GLU A 117 -0.73 -6.83 -6.64
N THR A 118 -2.05 -6.68 -6.42
CA THR A 118 -2.63 -5.45 -5.84
C THR A 118 -2.11 -5.13 -4.43
N TYR A 119 -1.78 -6.13 -3.62
CA TYR A 119 -1.21 -5.88 -2.29
C TYR A 119 0.26 -5.48 -2.41
N ALA A 120 1.02 -6.14 -3.28
CA ALA A 120 2.41 -5.80 -3.58
C ALA A 120 2.53 -4.35 -4.08
N GLU A 121 1.73 -3.95 -5.06
CA GLU A 121 1.62 -2.56 -5.54
C GLU A 121 1.40 -1.57 -4.39
N LYS A 122 0.44 -1.85 -3.49
CA LYS A 122 0.18 -1.01 -2.31
C LYS A 122 1.33 -0.93 -1.32
N VAL A 123 2.15 -1.97 -1.23
CA VAL A 123 3.31 -1.99 -0.34
C VAL A 123 4.40 -1.09 -0.91
N ILE A 124 4.84 -1.33 -2.14
CA ILE A 124 5.93 -0.56 -2.75
C ILE A 124 5.53 0.90 -2.96
N HIS A 125 4.33 1.16 -3.46
CA HIS A 125 3.83 2.51 -3.71
C HIS A 125 3.80 3.38 -2.44
N SER A 126 3.49 2.78 -1.28
CA SER A 126 3.53 3.53 -0.03
C SER A 126 4.94 3.97 0.37
N LEU A 127 5.95 3.14 0.07
CA LEU A 127 7.35 3.48 0.35
C LEU A 127 7.81 4.56 -0.64
N GLU A 128 7.43 4.45 -1.91
CA GLU A 128 7.75 5.42 -2.97
C GLU A 128 7.15 6.80 -2.73
N ILE A 129 5.92 6.87 -2.19
CA ILE A 129 5.28 8.16 -1.87
C ILE A 129 5.84 8.75 -0.57
N ASP A 130 5.91 7.95 0.49
CA ASP A 130 6.05 8.51 1.84
C ASP A 130 7.45 8.39 2.45
N ALA A 131 8.25 7.39 2.04
CA ALA A 131 9.56 7.11 2.63
C ALA A 131 10.74 7.49 1.71
N PHE A 132 10.75 7.00 0.46
CA PHE A 132 11.87 7.18 -0.47
C PHE A 132 12.23 8.64 -0.74
N PRO A 133 11.27 9.58 -0.90
CA PRO A 133 11.61 10.99 -1.14
C PRO A 133 12.38 11.65 0.01
N LYS A 134 12.28 11.09 1.22
CA LYS A 134 12.89 11.66 2.44
C LYS A 134 14.18 10.94 2.85
N ILE A 135 14.19 9.61 2.78
CA ILE A 135 15.31 8.78 3.27
C ILE A 135 15.83 7.76 2.26
N GLY A 136 15.24 7.65 1.08
CA GLY A 136 15.53 6.57 0.11
C GLY A 136 16.99 6.50 -0.33
N SER A 137 17.61 7.66 -0.59
CA SER A 137 19.02 7.76 -0.98
C SER A 137 20.01 7.67 0.18
N ARG A 138 19.53 7.73 1.43
CA ARG A 138 20.40 7.72 2.60
C ARG A 138 20.87 6.29 2.90
N PRO A 139 22.13 6.10 3.34
CA PRO A 139 22.60 4.80 3.80
C PRO A 139 21.73 4.28 4.94
N ILE A 140 21.23 3.05 4.82
CA ILE A 140 20.25 2.50 5.78
C ILE A 140 20.78 2.48 7.22
N ALA A 141 22.09 2.27 7.40
CA ALA A 141 22.76 2.29 8.70
C ALA A 141 22.85 3.69 9.36
N SER A 142 22.55 4.77 8.63
CA SER A 142 22.63 6.15 9.12
C SER A 142 21.28 6.77 9.46
N ILE A 143 20.20 6.00 9.30
CA ILE A 143 18.84 6.47 9.55
C ILE A 143 18.50 6.23 11.03
N GLU A 144 18.00 7.26 11.69
CA GLU A 144 17.67 7.23 13.11
C GLU A 144 16.16 7.34 13.36
N ALA A 145 15.74 6.97 14.58
CA ALA A 145 14.34 6.98 14.99
C ALA A 145 13.64 8.36 14.83
N PRO A 146 14.28 9.52 15.11
CA PRO A 146 13.65 10.83 14.92
C PRO A 146 13.21 11.09 13.48
N GLU A 147 14.02 10.71 12.49
CA GLU A 147 13.69 10.91 11.08
C GLU A 147 12.52 10.02 10.65
N MET A 148 12.50 8.77 11.12
CA MET A 148 11.36 7.89 10.93
C MET A 148 10.10 8.47 11.57
N LEU A 149 10.20 9.04 12.78
CA LEU A 149 9.08 9.68 13.47
C LEU A 149 8.53 10.88 12.67
N GLU A 150 9.39 11.72 12.10
CA GLU A 150 8.98 12.84 11.25
C GLU A 150 8.22 12.38 10.00
N ILE A 151 8.67 11.30 9.36
CA ILE A 151 7.96 10.69 8.23
C ILE A 151 6.55 10.26 8.65
N ILE A 152 6.44 9.52 9.76
CA ILE A 152 5.16 9.00 10.26
C ILE A 152 4.20 10.12 10.67
N ARG A 153 4.69 11.17 11.35
CA ARG A 153 3.90 12.34 11.73
C ARG A 153 3.40 13.13 10.52
N ALA A 154 4.21 13.26 9.47
CA ALA A 154 3.77 13.93 8.25
C ALA A 154 2.60 13.19 7.57
N ILE A 155 2.58 11.85 7.64
CA ILE A 155 1.47 11.05 7.10
C ILE A 155 0.21 11.22 7.96
N GLU A 156 0.38 11.19 9.28
CA GLU A 156 -0.70 11.43 10.22
C GLU A 156 -1.35 12.81 10.03
N ALA A 157 -0.55 13.84 9.78
CA ALA A 157 -1.04 15.20 9.53
C ALA A 157 -1.99 15.30 8.31
N ARG A 158 -1.93 14.33 7.38
CA ARG A 158 -2.89 14.20 6.26
C ARG A 158 -4.21 13.52 6.66
N GLY A 159 -4.39 13.15 7.93
CA GLY A 159 -5.59 12.49 8.45
C GLY A 159 -5.67 10.98 8.21
N VAL A 160 -4.60 10.33 7.75
CA VAL A 160 -4.59 8.91 7.36
C VAL A 160 -3.80 8.02 8.34
N ARG A 161 -4.32 7.87 9.56
CA ARG A 161 -3.68 7.11 10.67
C ARG A 161 -3.28 5.68 10.28
N GLU A 162 -4.16 4.95 9.61
CA GLU A 162 -3.85 3.56 9.22
C GLU A 162 -2.72 3.48 8.18
N THR A 163 -2.63 4.44 7.27
CA THR A 163 -1.50 4.53 6.33
C THR A 163 -0.18 4.75 7.08
N ALA A 164 -0.19 5.62 8.09
CA ALA A 164 0.98 5.86 8.94
C ALA A 164 1.44 4.57 9.66
N LYS A 165 0.50 3.83 10.28
CA LYS A 165 0.78 2.54 10.92
C LYS A 165 1.36 1.52 9.93
N ARG A 166 0.79 1.44 8.72
CA ARG A 166 1.25 0.49 7.69
C ARG A 166 2.64 0.85 7.18
N LEU A 167 2.96 2.13 7.00
CA LEU A 167 4.31 2.52 6.61
C LEU A 167 5.34 2.17 7.69
N LEU A 168 5.02 2.40 8.97
CA LEU A 168 5.92 2.03 10.06
C LEU A 168 6.16 0.52 10.10
N GLN A 169 5.12 -0.29 9.94
CA GLN A 169 5.24 -1.76 9.84
C GLN A 169 6.16 -2.19 8.69
N ARG A 170 5.99 -1.59 7.51
CA ARG A 170 6.84 -1.87 6.34
C ARG A 170 8.28 -1.45 6.57
N SER A 171 8.49 -0.27 7.14
CA SER A 171 9.83 0.25 7.47
C SER A 171 10.54 -0.66 8.47
N ARG A 172 9.83 -1.16 9.49
CA ARG A 172 10.38 -2.18 10.42
C ARG A 172 10.82 -3.43 9.67
N ALA A 173 10.03 -3.93 8.72
CA ALA A 173 10.38 -5.11 7.93
C ALA A 173 11.63 -4.87 7.05
N VAL A 174 11.74 -3.70 6.42
CA VAL A 174 12.92 -3.30 5.64
C VAL A 174 14.17 -3.25 6.51
N PHE A 175 14.12 -2.59 7.68
CA PHE A 175 15.26 -2.55 8.60
C PHE A 175 15.59 -3.93 9.18
N GLN A 176 14.58 -4.77 9.48
CA GLN A 176 14.83 -6.14 9.92
C GLN A 176 15.56 -6.95 8.85
N TYR A 177 15.14 -6.83 7.60
CA TYR A 177 15.82 -7.45 6.47
C TYR A 177 17.26 -6.93 6.32
N ALA A 178 17.47 -5.62 6.47
CA ALA A 178 18.79 -5.00 6.45
C ALA A 178 19.72 -5.54 7.54
N ILE A 179 19.22 -5.78 8.76
CA ILE A 179 19.97 -6.39 9.85
C ILE A 179 20.36 -7.84 9.50
N MET A 180 19.39 -8.64 9.05
CA MET A 180 19.63 -10.05 8.70
C MET A 180 20.67 -10.22 7.60
N THR A 181 20.84 -9.20 6.76
CA THR A 181 21.77 -9.19 5.64
C THR A 181 23.02 -8.34 5.89
N GLY A 182 23.23 -7.91 7.15
CA GLY A 182 24.44 -7.21 7.59
C GLY A 182 24.59 -5.77 7.08
N ARG A 183 23.53 -5.13 6.59
CA ARG A 183 23.55 -3.74 6.09
C ARG A 183 23.35 -2.69 7.18
N CYS A 184 22.77 -3.05 8.33
CA CYS A 184 22.73 -2.22 9.54
C CYS A 184 22.66 -3.10 10.80
N THR A 185 22.81 -2.49 11.98
CA THR A 185 22.81 -3.19 13.27
C THR A 185 21.59 -2.89 14.14
N ARG A 186 20.83 -1.84 13.80
CA ARG A 186 19.66 -1.39 14.57
C ARG A 186 18.47 -1.14 13.64
N ASN A 187 17.28 -1.33 14.20
CA ASN A 187 16.00 -1.02 13.56
C ASN A 187 15.38 0.23 14.21
N PRO A 188 15.65 1.44 13.70
CA PRO A 188 15.10 2.68 14.26
C PRO A 188 13.55 2.74 14.23
N SER A 189 12.92 1.95 13.35
CA SER A 189 11.46 1.86 13.30
C SER A 189 10.89 0.97 14.40
N ALA A 190 11.69 0.11 15.02
CA ALA A 190 11.25 -0.74 16.14
C ALA A 190 11.07 0.07 17.44
N ASP A 191 11.83 1.14 17.61
CA ASP A 191 11.77 2.02 18.80
C ASP A 191 10.54 2.95 18.82
N ILE A 192 9.83 3.08 17.69
CA ILE A 192 8.65 3.93 17.57
C ILE A 192 7.42 3.10 17.90
N ASP A 193 6.72 3.39 18.99
CA ASP A 193 5.40 2.79 19.24
C ASP A 193 4.29 3.62 18.56
N ALA A 194 3.62 3.01 17.58
CA ALA A 194 2.55 3.65 16.82
C ALA A 194 1.35 4.06 17.69
N GLU A 195 1.06 3.34 18.78
CA GLU A 195 -0.06 3.71 19.65
C GLU A 195 0.28 4.90 20.54
N THR A 196 1.55 5.06 20.93
CA THR A 196 2.03 6.20 21.71
C THR A 196 2.16 7.47 20.86
N ILE A 197 2.69 7.39 19.64
CA ILE A 197 3.04 8.59 18.86
C ILE A 197 1.91 9.15 17.99
N LEU A 198 0.93 8.31 17.63
CA LEU A 198 -0.19 8.73 16.78
C LEU A 198 -1.40 9.10 17.66
N LYS A 199 -2.06 10.22 17.38
CA LYS A 199 -3.32 10.67 18.02
C LYS A 199 -4.41 9.62 17.89
N LYS A 200 -4.97 9.19 19.02
CA LYS A 200 -6.08 8.21 19.06
C LYS A 200 -7.15 8.62 18.04
N GLY A 201 -7.32 7.78 17.02
CA GLY A 201 -8.43 7.94 16.08
C GLY A 201 -9.76 7.65 16.79
N PRO A 202 -10.90 7.96 16.14
CA PRO A 202 -12.14 7.30 16.53
C PRO A 202 -11.87 5.79 16.54
N GLY A 203 -12.34 5.07 17.56
CA GLY A 203 -12.13 3.63 17.70
C GLY A 203 -12.58 2.84 16.46
N VAL A 204 -12.48 1.51 16.49
CA VAL A 204 -12.83 0.64 15.34
C VAL A 204 -14.16 1.07 14.72
N GLN A 205 -14.10 1.67 13.53
CA GLN A 205 -15.29 2.09 12.81
C GLN A 205 -15.82 0.88 12.03
N HIS A 206 -16.91 0.30 12.51
CA HIS A 206 -17.65 -0.68 11.74
C HIS A 206 -18.21 -0.04 10.47
N MET A 207 -18.27 -0.82 9.38
CA MET A 207 -18.86 -0.35 8.13
C MET A 207 -20.31 0.07 8.36
N ALA A 208 -20.70 1.22 7.81
CA ALA A 208 -22.04 1.77 7.99
C ALA A 208 -23.11 0.76 7.52
N ARG A 209 -24.09 0.56 8.38
CA ARG A 209 -25.28 -0.26 8.17
C ARG A 209 -26.47 0.38 8.88
N VAL A 210 -27.65 0.24 8.29
CA VAL A 210 -28.91 0.67 8.91
C VAL A 210 -29.23 -0.18 10.14
N LYS A 211 -30.14 0.28 10.99
CA LYS A 211 -30.65 -0.55 12.11
C LYS A 211 -31.59 -1.64 11.56
N PRO A 212 -31.76 -2.78 12.25
CA PRO A 212 -32.72 -3.82 11.83
C PRO A 212 -34.13 -3.30 11.55
N LEU A 213 -34.61 -2.34 12.35
CA LEU A 213 -35.92 -1.69 12.17
C LEU A 213 -36.08 -0.97 10.81
N GLU A 214 -34.98 -0.60 10.16
CA GLU A 214 -34.98 0.13 8.89
C GLU A 214 -34.89 -0.79 7.66
N ILE A 215 -34.67 -2.10 7.87
CA ILE A 215 -34.64 -3.11 6.78
C ILE A 215 -35.87 -3.01 5.88
N PRO A 216 -37.13 -2.90 6.39
CA PRO A 216 -38.30 -2.78 5.53
C PRO A 216 -38.18 -1.65 4.51
N GLN A 217 -37.74 -0.47 4.95
CA GLN A 217 -37.61 0.69 4.08
C GLN A 217 -36.47 0.51 3.08
N LEU A 218 -35.32 0.00 3.53
CA LEU A 218 -34.20 -0.30 2.64
C LEU A 218 -34.59 -1.26 1.51
N MET A 219 -35.33 -2.33 1.82
CA MET A 219 -35.77 -3.30 0.81
C MET A 219 -36.81 -2.72 -0.15
N ARG A 220 -37.67 -1.79 0.30
CA ARG A 220 -38.59 -1.04 -0.58
C ARG A 220 -37.83 -0.09 -1.51
N ASP A 221 -36.89 0.66 -0.96
CA ASP A 221 -36.08 1.61 -1.74
C ASP A 221 -35.25 0.89 -2.81
N ILE A 222 -34.67 -0.27 -2.47
CA ILE A 222 -33.97 -1.12 -3.44
C ILE A 222 -34.93 -1.55 -4.55
N ALA A 223 -36.10 -2.08 -4.22
CA ALA A 223 -37.07 -2.54 -5.21
C ALA A 223 -37.56 -1.40 -6.12
N ALA A 224 -37.71 -0.20 -5.57
CA ALA A 224 -38.12 1.01 -6.27
C ALA A 224 -36.96 1.77 -6.95
N TYR A 225 -35.72 1.25 -6.89
CA TYR A 225 -34.55 1.94 -7.43
C TYR A 225 -34.73 2.20 -8.94
N PRO A 226 -34.73 3.47 -9.40
CA PRO A 226 -35.04 3.83 -10.78
C PRO A 226 -33.84 3.73 -11.71
N GLY A 227 -32.67 3.34 -11.21
CA GLY A 227 -31.47 3.18 -12.03
C GLY A 227 -31.44 1.84 -12.77
N GLU A 228 -30.23 1.45 -13.17
CA GLU A 228 -30.01 0.26 -13.98
C GLU A 228 -30.57 -1.02 -13.36
N PRO A 229 -31.36 -1.83 -14.10
CA PRO A 229 -31.95 -3.07 -13.60
C PRO A 229 -30.92 -4.04 -13.00
N VAL A 230 -29.76 -4.18 -13.66
CA VAL A 230 -28.66 -5.02 -13.15
C VAL A 230 -28.14 -4.54 -11.79
N THR A 231 -28.11 -3.22 -11.55
CA THR A 231 -27.67 -2.66 -10.27
C THR A 231 -28.71 -2.91 -9.18
N ARG A 232 -30.00 -2.79 -9.49
CA ARG A 232 -31.09 -3.14 -8.58
C ARG A 232 -31.02 -4.62 -8.19
N LEU A 233 -30.98 -5.52 -9.17
CA LEU A 233 -30.91 -6.96 -8.97
C LEU A 233 -29.63 -7.37 -8.21
N ALA A 234 -28.51 -6.69 -8.42
CA ALA A 234 -27.30 -6.89 -7.64
C ALA A 234 -27.46 -6.54 -6.15
N LEU A 235 -28.18 -5.45 -5.84
CA LEU A 235 -28.49 -5.07 -4.46
C LEU A 235 -29.46 -6.06 -3.80
N GLU A 236 -30.48 -6.51 -4.53
CA GLU A 236 -31.43 -7.54 -4.06
C GLU A 236 -30.70 -8.84 -3.74
N LEU A 237 -29.88 -9.35 -4.67
CA LEU A 237 -29.11 -10.57 -4.44
C LEU A 237 -28.07 -10.40 -3.32
N MET A 238 -27.47 -9.22 -3.18
CA MET A 238 -26.57 -8.92 -2.07
C MET A 238 -27.30 -8.90 -0.72
N ALA A 239 -28.54 -8.41 -0.65
CA ALA A 239 -29.35 -8.47 0.55
C ALA A 239 -29.72 -9.92 0.92
N LEU A 240 -30.05 -10.73 -0.08
CA LEU A 240 -30.45 -12.14 0.09
C LEU A 240 -29.27 -13.04 0.48
N THR A 241 -28.10 -12.85 -0.14
CA THR A 241 -26.94 -13.75 0.02
C THR A 241 -25.85 -13.22 0.95
N PHE A 242 -25.78 -11.89 1.10
CA PHE A 242 -24.80 -11.17 1.90
C PHE A 242 -23.34 -11.64 1.70
N VAL A 243 -23.01 -12.05 0.48
CA VAL A 243 -21.63 -12.29 0.05
C VAL A 243 -20.82 -10.99 0.02
N ARG A 244 -19.49 -11.07 -0.09
CA ARG A 244 -18.68 -9.85 -0.21
C ARG A 244 -18.94 -9.20 -1.57
N THR A 245 -18.89 -7.87 -1.63
CA THR A 245 -19.09 -7.10 -2.87
C THR A 245 -18.21 -7.58 -4.03
N LYS A 246 -16.93 -7.88 -3.77
CA LYS A 246 -16.01 -8.40 -4.80
C LYS A 246 -16.36 -9.80 -5.29
N GLU A 247 -16.92 -10.65 -4.42
CA GLU A 247 -17.44 -11.97 -4.76
C GLU A 247 -18.73 -11.81 -5.58
N MET A 248 -19.57 -10.82 -5.29
CA MET A 248 -20.78 -10.55 -6.07
C MET A 248 -20.50 -10.07 -7.49
N ILE A 249 -19.76 -8.96 -7.64
CA ILE A 249 -19.64 -8.27 -8.93
C ILE A 249 -18.84 -9.05 -9.98
N ARG A 250 -18.07 -10.06 -9.55
CA ARG A 250 -17.29 -10.93 -10.46
C ARG A 250 -17.89 -12.33 -10.60
N ALA A 251 -19.12 -12.54 -10.12
CA ALA A 251 -19.77 -13.85 -10.21
C ALA A 251 -19.93 -14.27 -11.69
N GLN A 252 -19.68 -15.55 -11.95
CA GLN A 252 -19.83 -16.16 -13.27
C GLN A 252 -21.00 -17.13 -13.25
N TRP A 253 -21.72 -17.28 -14.37
CA TRP A 253 -22.87 -18.20 -14.41
C TRP A 253 -22.50 -19.65 -14.11
N ALA A 254 -21.28 -20.07 -14.46
CA ALA A 254 -20.76 -21.41 -14.18
C ALA A 254 -20.62 -21.73 -12.69
N GLU A 255 -20.68 -20.72 -11.81
CA GLU A 255 -20.60 -20.91 -10.36
C GLU A 255 -21.97 -21.24 -9.75
N PHE A 256 -23.06 -21.03 -10.47
CA PHE A 256 -24.42 -21.24 -9.99
C PHE A 256 -24.93 -22.61 -10.43
N ASP A 257 -25.11 -23.50 -9.46
CA ASP A 257 -25.86 -24.73 -9.60
C ASP A 257 -27.31 -24.45 -9.19
N GLU A 258 -28.11 -23.97 -10.14
CA GLU A 258 -29.51 -23.60 -9.91
C GLU A 258 -30.39 -24.82 -9.57
N THR A 259 -29.96 -26.04 -9.95
CA THR A 259 -30.66 -27.28 -9.61
C THR A 259 -30.44 -27.64 -8.14
N ALA A 260 -29.20 -27.54 -7.65
CA ALA A 260 -28.89 -27.72 -6.23
C ALA A 260 -29.25 -26.51 -5.36
N ALA A 261 -29.68 -25.41 -5.98
CA ALA A 261 -29.87 -24.10 -5.35
C ALA A 261 -28.61 -23.64 -4.60
N GLU A 262 -27.46 -23.69 -5.27
CA GLU A 262 -26.16 -23.36 -4.69
C GLU A 262 -25.35 -22.43 -5.59
N TRP A 263 -24.68 -21.47 -4.95
CA TRP A 263 -23.62 -20.70 -5.58
C TRP A 263 -22.26 -21.11 -5.01
N ARG A 264 -21.45 -21.75 -5.85
CA ARG A 264 -20.15 -22.33 -5.51
C ARG A 264 -19.02 -21.38 -5.93
N ILE A 265 -18.57 -20.55 -5.01
CA ILE A 265 -17.50 -19.58 -5.26
C ILE A 265 -16.14 -20.30 -5.12
N PRO A 266 -15.29 -20.29 -6.16
CA PRO A 266 -14.03 -21.01 -6.16
C PRO A 266 -12.96 -20.31 -5.30
N PRO A 267 -11.94 -21.04 -4.82
CA PRO A 267 -10.96 -20.54 -3.85
C PRO A 267 -10.16 -19.33 -4.36
N ASP A 268 -9.85 -19.24 -5.64
CA ASP A 268 -9.13 -18.12 -6.26
C ASP A 268 -9.90 -16.79 -6.16
N ARG A 269 -11.23 -16.85 -6.04
CA ARG A 269 -12.10 -15.67 -5.83
C ARG A 269 -12.34 -15.34 -4.35
N MET A 270 -11.97 -16.24 -3.44
CA MET A 270 -12.21 -16.12 -2.02
C MET A 270 -11.04 -15.46 -1.30
N LYS A 271 -11.34 -14.53 -0.37
CA LYS A 271 -10.32 -13.81 0.42
C LYS A 271 -9.38 -14.76 1.18
N MET A 272 -9.90 -15.88 1.66
CA MET A 272 -9.15 -16.87 2.46
C MET A 272 -8.64 -18.06 1.65
N ARG A 273 -8.88 -18.08 0.33
CA ARG A 273 -8.53 -19.19 -0.58
C ARG A 273 -9.19 -20.55 -0.27
N ASP A 274 -10.28 -20.54 0.49
CA ASP A 274 -11.13 -21.71 0.71
C ASP A 274 -12.39 -21.59 -0.15
N PRO A 275 -12.83 -22.66 -0.86
CA PRO A 275 -14.08 -22.64 -1.60
C PRO A 275 -15.27 -22.39 -0.67
N HIS A 276 -16.26 -21.66 -1.19
CA HIS A 276 -17.44 -21.26 -0.44
C HIS A 276 -18.73 -21.61 -1.19
N ILE A 277 -19.53 -22.47 -0.58
CA ILE A 277 -20.87 -22.81 -1.07
C ILE A 277 -21.86 -21.90 -0.37
N VAL A 278 -22.63 -21.12 -1.11
CA VAL A 278 -23.70 -20.22 -0.66
C VAL A 278 -25.05 -20.84 -1.04
N PRO A 279 -25.85 -21.34 -0.09
CA PRO A 279 -27.22 -21.76 -0.37
C PRO A 279 -28.07 -20.59 -0.89
N LEU A 280 -28.87 -20.86 -1.92
CA LEU A 280 -29.75 -19.90 -2.57
C LEU A 280 -31.19 -20.16 -2.12
N SER A 281 -31.87 -19.10 -1.67
CA SER A 281 -33.31 -19.14 -1.44
C SER A 281 -34.09 -19.10 -2.75
N GLY A 282 -35.38 -19.44 -2.72
CA GLY A 282 -36.26 -19.29 -3.88
C GLY A 282 -36.27 -17.86 -4.45
N GLN A 283 -36.21 -16.86 -3.58
CA GLN A 283 -36.09 -15.45 -3.93
C GLN A 283 -34.76 -15.14 -4.65
N SER A 284 -33.66 -15.76 -4.20
CA SER A 284 -32.34 -15.61 -4.85
C SER A 284 -32.37 -16.19 -6.26
N LEU A 285 -33.00 -17.36 -6.45
CA LEU A 285 -33.18 -17.98 -7.76
C LEU A 285 -34.04 -17.09 -8.68
N ALA A 286 -35.11 -16.48 -8.17
CA ALA A 286 -35.94 -15.56 -8.94
C ALA A 286 -35.16 -14.31 -9.43
N VAL A 287 -34.25 -13.78 -8.60
CA VAL A 287 -33.35 -12.69 -8.99
C VAL A 287 -32.36 -13.15 -10.06
N LEU A 288 -31.80 -14.36 -9.93
CA LEU A 288 -30.90 -14.94 -10.93
C LEU A 288 -31.60 -15.16 -12.28
N MET A 289 -32.85 -15.62 -12.29
CA MET A 289 -33.65 -15.76 -13.51
C MET A 289 -33.82 -14.43 -14.25
N GLN A 290 -34.12 -13.33 -13.53
CA GLN A 290 -34.20 -12.00 -14.12
C GLN A 290 -32.85 -11.52 -14.66
N LEU A 291 -31.76 -11.76 -13.92
CA LEU A 291 -30.40 -11.45 -14.40
C LEU A 291 -30.04 -12.26 -15.65
N ARG A 292 -30.51 -13.51 -15.76
CA ARG A 292 -30.24 -14.40 -16.89
C ARG A 292 -30.96 -13.94 -18.15
N GLN A 293 -32.13 -13.31 -18.02
CA GLN A 293 -32.80 -12.64 -19.16
C GLN A 293 -32.00 -11.44 -19.70
N ILE A 294 -31.16 -10.81 -18.88
CA ILE A 294 -30.39 -9.61 -19.26
C ILE A 294 -28.97 -9.96 -19.74
N ASN A 295 -28.27 -10.84 -19.01
CA ASN A 295 -26.85 -11.14 -19.20
C ASN A 295 -26.54 -12.65 -19.37
N GLY A 296 -27.55 -13.49 -19.63
CA GLY A 296 -27.39 -14.95 -19.66
C GLY A 296 -26.47 -15.50 -20.76
N ASP A 297 -26.25 -14.72 -21.82
CA ASP A 297 -25.36 -15.02 -22.94
C ASP A 297 -23.89 -14.64 -22.67
N ARG A 298 -23.59 -14.05 -21.51
CA ARG A 298 -22.27 -13.51 -21.16
C ARG A 298 -21.61 -14.32 -20.05
N PRO A 299 -20.28 -14.33 -19.91
CA PRO A 299 -19.62 -15.08 -18.83
C PRO A 299 -19.99 -14.65 -17.40
N HIS A 300 -20.13 -13.35 -17.16
CA HIS A 300 -20.41 -12.79 -15.82
C HIS A 300 -21.89 -12.45 -15.64
N VAL A 301 -22.36 -12.53 -14.39
CA VAL A 301 -23.75 -12.24 -14.03
C VAL A 301 -24.07 -10.73 -14.09
N PHE A 302 -23.10 -9.87 -13.73
CA PHE A 302 -23.32 -8.42 -13.56
C PHE A 302 -22.50 -7.57 -14.51
N TYR A 303 -23.03 -7.26 -15.70
CA TYR A 303 -22.39 -6.31 -16.60
C TYR A 303 -22.77 -4.85 -16.32
N SER A 304 -21.82 -3.95 -16.57
CA SER A 304 -22.11 -2.51 -16.64
C SER A 304 -22.96 -2.17 -17.88
N VAL A 305 -23.60 -1.01 -17.87
CA VAL A 305 -24.43 -0.49 -18.99
C VAL A 305 -23.71 -0.53 -20.32
N HIS A 306 -22.42 -0.19 -20.31
CA HIS A 306 -21.58 -0.20 -21.52
C HIS A 306 -21.22 -1.61 -21.99
N GLY A 307 -21.56 -2.65 -21.22
CA GLY A 307 -21.43 -4.05 -21.60
C GLY A 307 -20.02 -4.61 -21.70
N ARG A 308 -18.98 -3.81 -21.50
CA ARG A 308 -17.57 -4.22 -21.70
C ARG A 308 -16.96 -4.95 -20.51
N ALA A 309 -17.43 -4.65 -19.31
CA ALA A 309 -16.88 -5.18 -18.07
C ALA A 309 -17.97 -5.34 -17.01
N PRO A 310 -17.72 -6.19 -15.99
CA PRO A 310 -18.61 -6.29 -14.85
C PRO A 310 -18.76 -4.95 -14.12
N ILE A 311 -19.85 -4.78 -13.35
CA ILE A 311 -20.04 -3.59 -12.53
C ILE A 311 -18.90 -3.41 -11.51
N SER A 312 -18.62 -2.16 -11.14
CA SER A 312 -17.57 -1.83 -10.18
C SER A 312 -18.06 -2.01 -8.73
N ASN A 313 -17.14 -2.10 -7.76
CA ASN A 313 -17.49 -2.06 -6.34
C ASN A 313 -18.30 -0.80 -5.97
N ASN A 314 -18.03 0.32 -6.67
CA ASN A 314 -18.67 1.60 -6.40
C ASN A 314 -20.09 1.68 -6.99
N THR A 315 -20.46 0.81 -7.93
CA THR A 315 -21.77 0.87 -8.60
C THR A 315 -22.91 0.70 -7.59
N MET A 316 -22.88 -0.36 -6.79
CA MET A 316 -23.88 -0.57 -5.73
C MET A 316 -23.79 0.46 -4.60
N LEU A 317 -22.57 0.87 -4.24
CA LEU A 317 -22.38 1.90 -3.20
C LEU A 317 -23.03 3.23 -3.59
N PHE A 318 -22.82 3.68 -4.84
CA PHE A 318 -23.43 4.91 -5.32
C PHE A 318 -24.93 4.77 -5.56
N ALA A 319 -25.45 3.57 -5.89
CA ALA A 319 -26.89 3.34 -5.90
C ALA A 319 -27.49 3.53 -4.50
N LEU A 320 -26.89 2.95 -3.45
CA LEU A 320 -27.28 3.20 -2.06
C LEU A 320 -27.23 4.69 -1.69
N TYR A 321 -26.23 5.43 -2.18
CA TYR A 321 -26.12 6.86 -1.91
C TYR A 321 -27.26 7.66 -2.57
N ARG A 322 -27.62 7.34 -3.81
CA ARG A 322 -28.75 7.96 -4.52
C ARG A 322 -30.09 7.68 -3.82
N MET A 323 -30.21 6.54 -3.15
CA MET A 323 -31.36 6.20 -2.32
C MET A 323 -31.33 6.84 -0.91
N GLY A 324 -30.37 7.73 -0.62
CA GLY A 324 -30.30 8.45 0.66
C GLY A 324 -29.52 7.73 1.77
N TYR A 325 -28.83 6.64 1.46
CA TYR A 325 -28.07 5.85 2.45
C TYR A 325 -26.58 6.21 2.54
N LYS A 326 -26.17 7.39 2.07
CA LYS A 326 -24.77 7.86 2.18
C LYS A 326 -24.34 7.89 3.66
N SER A 327 -23.21 7.26 3.97
CA SER A 327 -22.71 7.08 5.34
C SER A 327 -23.62 6.28 6.28
N ARG A 328 -24.71 5.69 5.78
CA ARG A 328 -25.68 4.89 6.56
C ARG A 328 -25.71 3.44 6.13
N MET A 329 -25.44 3.16 4.85
CA MET A 329 -25.36 1.80 4.31
C MET A 329 -24.20 1.68 3.33
N THR A 330 -23.59 0.50 3.32
CA THR A 330 -22.58 0.09 2.34
C THR A 330 -22.89 -1.33 1.87
N GLY A 331 -22.27 -1.78 0.78
CA GLY A 331 -22.38 -3.19 0.37
C GLY A 331 -21.91 -4.16 1.47
N HIS A 332 -20.87 -3.79 2.24
CA HIS A 332 -20.44 -4.58 3.40
C HIS A 332 -21.42 -4.50 4.58
N GLY A 333 -22.22 -3.45 4.66
CA GLY A 333 -23.25 -3.26 5.67
C GLY A 333 -24.30 -4.37 5.68
N PHE A 334 -24.67 -4.93 4.52
CA PHE A 334 -25.60 -6.06 4.41
C PHE A 334 -25.11 -7.28 5.21
N ARG A 335 -23.80 -7.53 5.20
CA ARG A 335 -23.17 -8.65 5.92
C ARG A 335 -23.32 -8.51 7.41
N GLY A 336 -23.02 -7.32 7.93
CA GLY A 336 -23.21 -7.02 9.34
C GLY A 336 -24.69 -7.11 9.72
N LEU A 337 -25.58 -6.56 8.89
CA LEU A 337 -27.02 -6.54 9.13
C LEU A 337 -27.58 -7.96 9.22
N ALA A 338 -27.33 -8.80 8.21
CA ALA A 338 -27.72 -10.20 8.20
C ALA A 338 -27.14 -10.96 9.40
N ALA A 339 -25.85 -10.77 9.72
CA ALA A 339 -25.22 -11.43 10.86
C ALA A 339 -25.90 -11.09 12.20
N THR A 340 -26.29 -9.82 12.38
CA THR A 340 -27.00 -9.39 13.59
C THR A 340 -28.39 -10.02 13.65
N VAL A 341 -29.20 -9.86 12.60
CA VAL A 341 -30.59 -10.33 12.60
C VAL A 341 -30.68 -11.86 12.65
N LEU A 342 -29.83 -12.58 11.93
CA LEU A 342 -29.82 -14.05 11.97
C LEU A 342 -29.53 -14.61 13.36
N ARG A 343 -28.65 -13.95 14.14
CA ARG A 343 -28.42 -14.33 15.54
C ARG A 343 -29.62 -14.01 16.43
N GLU A 344 -30.30 -12.88 16.21
CA GLU A 344 -31.54 -12.54 16.91
C GLU A 344 -32.68 -13.51 16.57
N LEU A 345 -32.69 -14.07 15.36
CA LEU A 345 -33.60 -15.14 14.92
C LEU A 345 -33.23 -16.54 15.46
N GLY A 346 -32.17 -16.65 16.27
CA GLY A 346 -31.81 -17.88 16.98
C GLY A 346 -30.81 -18.79 16.26
N TYR A 347 -30.22 -18.37 15.13
CA TYR A 347 -29.16 -19.16 14.49
C TYR A 347 -27.85 -19.05 15.27
N SER A 348 -27.14 -20.18 15.37
CA SER A 348 -25.86 -20.23 16.06
C SER A 348 -24.81 -19.36 15.38
N ARG A 349 -23.83 -18.90 16.17
CA ARG A 349 -22.71 -18.11 15.66
C ARG A 349 -21.97 -18.85 14.55
N ASP A 350 -21.72 -20.14 14.74
CA ASP A 350 -20.93 -20.96 13.82
C ASP A 350 -21.60 -21.07 12.45
N VAL A 351 -22.92 -21.25 12.40
CA VAL A 351 -23.68 -21.32 11.15
C VAL A 351 -23.64 -19.99 10.40
N VAL A 352 -23.80 -18.88 11.11
CA VAL A 352 -23.76 -17.52 10.54
C VAL A 352 -22.35 -17.15 10.06
N ASP A 353 -21.32 -17.41 10.86
CA ASP A 353 -19.93 -17.11 10.52
C ASP A 353 -19.45 -18.02 9.36
N ARG A 354 -19.89 -19.28 9.32
CA ARG A 354 -19.65 -20.19 8.19
C ARG A 354 -20.26 -19.67 6.89
N GLN A 355 -21.49 -19.14 6.95
CA GLN A 355 -22.17 -18.50 5.81
C GLN A 355 -21.47 -17.21 5.36
N LEU A 356 -20.89 -16.46 6.30
CA LEU A 356 -20.11 -15.27 5.97
C LEU A 356 -18.70 -15.61 5.46
N ALA A 357 -18.32 -16.89 5.37
CA ALA A 357 -16.94 -17.30 5.12
C ALA A 357 -15.96 -16.56 6.04
N HIS A 358 -16.34 -16.45 7.32
CA HIS A 358 -15.45 -16.10 8.42
C HIS A 358 -14.83 -17.42 8.87
N ALA A 359 -13.66 -17.76 8.35
CA ALA A 359 -12.98 -19.00 8.73
C ALA A 359 -12.44 -18.87 10.16
N GLU A 360 -12.78 -19.83 11.03
CA GLU A 360 -11.91 -20.16 12.16
C GLU A 360 -10.78 -21.05 11.63
N ARG A 361 -9.54 -20.56 11.72
CA ARG A 361 -8.35 -21.30 11.30
C ARG A 361 -8.02 -22.37 12.32
N ASN A 362 -8.64 -23.54 12.23
CA ASN A 362 -8.04 -24.76 12.78
C ASN A 362 -7.46 -25.58 11.62
N GLN A 363 -6.12 -25.70 11.60
CA GLN A 363 -5.32 -26.31 10.53
C GLN A 363 -5.55 -27.84 10.33
N VAL A 364 -6.61 -28.43 10.88
CA VAL A 364 -6.69 -29.89 11.07
C VAL A 364 -7.68 -30.62 10.14
N THR A 365 -8.52 -29.95 9.34
CA THR A 365 -9.57 -30.71 8.59
C THR A 365 -9.88 -30.16 7.19
N ALA A 366 -8.93 -30.27 6.26
CA ALA A 366 -9.04 -29.67 4.92
C ALA A 366 -9.90 -30.43 3.89
N ALA A 367 -10.58 -31.53 4.24
CA ALA A 367 -11.34 -32.32 3.25
C ALA A 367 -12.88 -32.23 3.34
N TYR A 368 -13.45 -31.82 4.48
CA TYR A 368 -14.92 -31.89 4.71
C TYR A 368 -15.59 -30.58 5.19
N VAL A 369 -14.82 -29.49 5.41
CA VAL A 369 -15.33 -28.23 5.98
C VAL A 369 -16.21 -27.43 5.00
N HIS A 370 -16.15 -27.71 3.69
CA HIS A 370 -16.85 -26.88 2.69
C HIS A 370 -18.39 -27.00 2.72
N ALA A 371 -18.90 -28.15 3.16
CA ALA A 371 -20.33 -28.44 3.32
C ALA A 371 -20.79 -28.40 4.79
N GLU A 372 -19.96 -27.88 5.69
CA GLU A 372 -20.30 -27.77 7.11
C GLU A 372 -21.57 -26.93 7.31
N TYR A 373 -22.46 -27.44 8.15
CA TYR A 373 -23.79 -26.90 8.42
C TYR A 373 -24.67 -26.68 7.17
N LEU A 374 -24.36 -27.26 6.01
CA LEU A 374 -25.06 -26.92 4.75
C LEU A 374 -26.59 -27.13 4.80
N PRO A 375 -27.13 -28.22 5.38
CA PRO A 375 -28.58 -28.36 5.55
C PRO A 375 -29.20 -27.27 6.45
N GLU A 376 -28.50 -26.87 7.51
CA GLU A 376 -28.94 -25.81 8.41
C GLU A 376 -28.84 -24.44 7.74
N ARG A 377 -27.76 -24.17 7.01
CA ARG A 377 -27.57 -22.96 6.22
C ARG A 377 -28.60 -22.83 5.11
N ARG A 378 -29.01 -23.91 4.44
CA ARG A 378 -30.13 -23.88 3.47
C ARG A 378 -31.42 -23.38 4.13
N ARG A 379 -31.78 -23.95 5.29
CA ARG A 379 -32.95 -23.50 6.08
C ARG A 379 -32.81 -22.04 6.51
N MET A 380 -31.61 -21.65 6.95
CA MET A 380 -31.30 -20.27 7.36
C MET A 380 -31.45 -19.28 6.21
N MET A 381 -30.89 -19.57 5.03
CA MET A 381 -30.96 -18.69 3.88
C MET A 381 -32.38 -18.54 3.35
N GLN A 382 -33.19 -19.61 3.38
CA GLN A 382 -34.62 -19.51 3.05
C GLN A 382 -35.38 -18.68 4.08
N HIS A 383 -35.22 -18.97 5.38
CA HIS A 383 -35.87 -18.21 6.45
C HIS A 383 -35.48 -16.72 6.42
N TRP A 384 -34.22 -16.41 6.13
CA TRP A 384 -33.75 -15.04 5.93
C TRP A 384 -34.50 -14.33 4.80
N ALA A 385 -34.63 -14.97 3.64
CA ALA A 385 -35.32 -14.41 2.50
C ALA A 385 -36.82 -14.20 2.80
N ASP A 386 -37.47 -15.18 3.42
CA ASP A 386 -38.88 -15.07 3.83
C ASP A 386 -39.08 -13.96 4.88
N HIS A 387 -38.11 -13.77 5.77
CA HIS A 387 -38.13 -12.68 6.74
C HIS A 387 -38.04 -11.30 6.05
N LEU A 388 -37.15 -11.15 5.06
CA LEU A 388 -37.05 -9.91 4.27
C LEU A 388 -38.36 -9.60 3.51
N ASP A 389 -38.99 -10.60 2.92
CA ASP A 389 -40.28 -10.43 2.22
C ASP A 389 -41.40 -10.03 3.19
N LYS A 390 -41.49 -10.69 4.35
CA LYS A 390 -42.45 -10.33 5.40
C LYS A 390 -42.26 -8.89 5.87
N LEU A 391 -41.01 -8.49 6.14
CA LEU A 391 -40.67 -7.13 6.54
C LEU A 391 -41.07 -6.10 5.47
N LYS A 392 -40.89 -6.42 4.18
CA LYS A 392 -41.28 -5.54 3.08
C LYS A 392 -42.79 -5.29 3.03
N GLN A 393 -43.60 -6.31 3.35
CA GLN A 393 -45.07 -6.25 3.34
C GLN A 393 -45.67 -5.51 4.55
N VAL A 394 -45.16 -5.75 5.77
CA VAL A 394 -45.79 -5.27 7.03
C VAL A 394 -45.88 -3.74 7.13
N SER A 395 -44.96 -2.97 6.54
CA SER A 395 -45.06 -1.49 6.60
C SER A 395 -46.05 -0.85 5.62
N ASN A 396 -46.69 -1.61 4.72
CA ASN A 396 -47.79 -1.07 3.90
C ASN A 396 -49.10 -0.87 4.71
N SER A 397 -49.14 -1.34 5.96
CA SER A 397 -50.34 -1.40 6.79
C SER A 397 -50.39 -0.39 7.95
N GLN A 398 -49.42 0.53 8.08
CA GLN A 398 -49.48 1.60 9.08
C GLN A 398 -49.20 2.98 8.45
N PRO A 399 -50.19 3.89 8.39
CA PRO A 399 -49.90 5.29 8.13
C PRO A 399 -49.12 5.83 9.33
N LEU A 400 -47.92 6.34 9.09
CA LEU A 400 -47.16 7.13 10.05
C LEU A 400 -47.98 8.39 10.36
N SER A 401 -48.79 8.34 11.42
CA SER A 401 -49.39 9.52 12.01
C SER A 401 -48.28 10.39 12.58
N HIS A 402 -47.87 11.40 11.84
CA HIS A 402 -47.03 12.47 12.36
C HIS A 402 -47.82 13.23 13.43
N HIS A 403 -47.54 12.95 14.70
CA HIS A 403 -47.86 13.89 15.77
C HIS A 403 -47.01 15.15 15.56
N ARG A 404 -47.65 16.20 15.06
CA ARG A 404 -47.26 17.58 15.34
C ARG A 404 -47.77 17.92 16.74
N SER A 405 -46.84 18.20 17.63
CA SER A 405 -46.98 18.99 18.85
C SER A 405 -45.59 19.58 19.06
N GLY A 406 -45.35 20.87 19.24
CA GLY A 406 -46.17 22.00 19.66
C GLY A 406 -45.17 22.94 20.31
#